data_AF-A0A966ASR3-F1
#
_entry.id   AF-A0A966ASR3-F1
#
_cell.length_a   1.000
_cell.length_b   1.000
_cell.length_c   1.000
_cell.angle_alpha   90.00
_cell.angle_beta   90.00
_cell.angle_gamma   90.00
#
_symmetry.space_group_name_H-M   'P 1'
#
loop_
_entity.id
_entity.type
_entity.pdbx_description
1 polymer ?
#
loop_
_entity_poly.entity_id
_entity_poly.type
_entity_poly.pdbx_seq_one_letter_code
_entity_poly.pdbx_strand_id
1 'polypeptide(L)'
;MNTQKTSLQASMLIQMLTIAIGAFTLLGCSGPEVRPDRFTWELAEERLKSGIFQQVNTPPEYIVLEGYPSEHVQAISSGIDVAREYFGNFGPVRVYILGKTDGTEGNSEAYQNFVEEYCRLRTEWAPFGFEEDCIGDSAQRLVDVAKSGGQEAFQSMVIHTEPPYSELIFINADDWGETDMPLRGIHEYTHVFQCIFPESPGWLMEGGAVFFEAWLGSKNGWVDFRTAM
;
A
#
# COMPACT_ATOMS: atom_id res chain seq x y z
N MET A 1 -69.02 -3.50 59.18
CA MET A 1 -67.88 -3.28 60.10
C MET A 1 -66.61 -3.65 59.35
N ASN A 2 -65.90 -2.65 58.85
CA ASN A 2 -64.54 -2.27 59.29
C ASN A 2 -63.46 -3.33 59.01
N THR A 3 -62.69 -3.14 57.94
CA THR A 3 -61.29 -2.68 57.99
C THR A 3 -60.71 -2.64 56.56
N GLN A 4 -60.82 -1.48 55.91
CA GLN A 4 -60.17 -1.18 54.64
C GLN A 4 -59.42 0.16 54.81
N LYS A 5 -58.32 0.13 55.56
CA LYS A 5 -57.39 1.25 55.75
C LYS A 5 -56.02 0.67 56.09
N THR A 6 -55.17 0.48 55.08
CA THR A 6 -53.69 0.34 55.18
C THR A 6 -53.12 -0.08 53.81
N SER A 7 -53.19 0.79 52.80
CA SER A 7 -52.42 0.60 51.55
C SER A 7 -52.27 1.86 50.69
N LEU A 8 -52.54 3.04 51.25
CA LEU A 8 -52.59 4.30 50.52
C LEU A 8 -51.70 5.36 51.20
N GLN A 9 -50.47 4.98 51.56
CA GLN A 9 -49.42 5.92 51.99
C GLN A 9 -47.99 5.48 51.60
N ALA A 10 -47.84 4.55 50.64
CA ALA A 10 -46.50 4.07 50.21
C ALA A 10 -46.14 4.39 48.75
N SER A 11 -47.01 5.07 47.99
CA SER A 11 -46.80 5.25 46.54
C SER A 11 -46.70 6.70 46.07
N MET A 12 -46.38 7.64 46.98
CA MET A 12 -46.24 9.07 46.62
C MET A 12 -45.02 9.77 47.23
N LEU A 13 -44.10 9.03 47.87
CA LEU A 13 -42.84 9.57 48.41
C LEU A 13 -41.58 9.02 47.72
N ILE A 14 -41.72 8.26 46.63
CA ILE A 14 -40.63 7.77 45.78
C ILE A 14 -40.82 8.36 44.38
N GLN A 15 -40.94 9.69 44.28
CA GLN A 15 -40.93 10.38 42.99
C GLN A 15 -40.38 11.82 43.07
N MET A 16 -39.90 12.27 44.24
CA MET A 16 -39.37 13.64 44.40
C MET A 16 -38.06 13.73 45.21
N LEU A 17 -37.31 12.63 45.35
CA LEU A 17 -36.05 12.67 46.10
C LEU A 17 -34.92 11.83 45.48
N THR A 18 -34.65 12.03 44.18
CA THR A 18 -33.29 11.88 43.62
C THR A 18 -33.10 12.71 42.35
N ILE A 19 -33.74 13.90 42.30
CA ILE A 19 -33.23 15.02 41.50
C ILE A 19 -32.15 15.64 42.37
N ALA A 20 -30.87 15.30 42.15
CA ALA A 20 -29.65 16.00 42.62
C ALA A 20 -28.45 15.07 42.90
N ILE A 21 -28.26 13.98 42.14
CA ILE A 21 -26.96 13.28 42.14
C ILE A 21 -26.55 13.05 40.69
N GLY A 22 -25.48 13.75 40.29
CA GLY A 22 -24.63 13.28 39.21
C GLY A 22 -24.92 13.80 37.80
N ALA A 23 -25.17 15.11 37.65
CA ALA A 23 -24.67 15.82 36.48
C ALA A 23 -23.13 15.90 36.58
N PHE A 24 -22.46 14.74 36.53
CA PHE A 24 -21.03 14.66 36.33
C PHE A 24 -20.84 14.72 34.82
N THR A 25 -20.51 15.92 34.37
CA THR A 25 -19.88 16.21 33.09
C THR A 25 -18.97 15.06 32.68
N LEU A 26 -19.37 14.36 31.62
CA LEU A 26 -18.45 13.66 30.72
C LEU A 26 -17.56 14.72 30.06
N LEU A 27 -16.68 15.33 30.86
CA LEU A 27 -15.41 15.81 30.36
C LEU A 27 -14.64 14.54 30.05
N GLY A 28 -14.92 13.98 28.86
CA GLY A 28 -13.99 13.05 28.25
C GLY A 28 -12.64 13.74 28.31
N CYS A 29 -11.69 13.14 29.01
CA CYS A 29 -10.30 13.44 28.79
C CYS A 29 -10.03 13.02 27.34
N SER A 30 -10.31 13.92 26.40
CA SER A 30 -9.56 14.02 25.17
C SER A 30 -8.16 14.46 25.59
N GLY A 31 -7.43 13.57 26.25
CA GLY A 31 -5.98 13.61 26.17
C GLY A 31 -5.64 13.64 24.68
N PRO A 32 -4.58 14.33 24.26
CA PRO A 32 -4.11 14.19 22.90
C PRO A 32 -4.07 12.69 22.62
N GLU A 33 -4.72 12.26 21.54
CA GLU A 33 -4.56 10.92 21.02
C GLU A 33 -3.05 10.71 20.98
N VAL A 34 -2.55 9.83 21.86
CA VAL A 34 -1.15 9.51 21.93
C VAL A 34 -0.90 8.77 20.63
N ARG A 35 -0.54 9.51 19.58
CA ARG A 35 -0.02 8.92 18.36
C ARG A 35 1.16 8.09 18.83
N PRO A 36 1.12 6.75 18.72
CA PRO A 36 2.22 5.93 19.15
C PRO A 36 3.48 6.49 18.50
N ASP A 37 4.53 6.53 19.32
CA ASP A 37 5.81 7.13 19.00
C ASP A 37 6.17 6.93 17.53
N ARG A 38 6.45 8.04 16.85
CA ARG A 38 6.71 8.08 15.41
C ARG A 38 7.83 7.10 15.09
N PHE A 39 7.78 6.51 13.91
CA PHE A 39 8.87 5.70 13.36
C PHE A 39 10.25 6.19 13.80
N THR A 40 11.08 5.27 14.29
CA THR A 40 12.47 5.52 14.66
C THR A 40 13.41 4.77 13.72
N TRP A 41 14.66 5.20 13.65
CA TRP A 41 15.68 4.49 12.87
C TRP A 41 15.95 3.09 13.43
N GLU A 42 15.85 2.91 14.75
CA GLU A 42 15.96 1.60 15.39
C GLU A 42 14.85 0.65 14.93
N LEU A 43 13.60 1.14 14.81
CA LEU A 43 12.50 0.36 14.27
C LEU A 43 12.71 0.02 12.79
N ALA A 44 13.22 0.97 12.00
CA ALA A 44 13.55 0.74 10.60
C ALA A 44 14.60 -0.36 10.44
N GLU A 45 15.67 -0.30 11.24
CA GLU A 45 16.72 -1.31 11.28
C GLU A 45 16.19 -2.67 11.73
N GLU A 46 15.32 -2.70 12.74
CA GLU A 46 14.70 -3.94 13.20
C GLU A 46 13.87 -4.59 12.10
N ARG A 47 13.03 -3.81 11.40
CA ARG A 47 12.25 -4.27 10.24
C ARG A 47 13.15 -4.81 9.12
N LEU A 48 14.24 -4.11 8.81
CA LEU A 48 15.22 -4.56 7.82
C LEU A 48 15.93 -5.87 8.21
N LYS A 49 16.22 -6.07 9.50
CA LYS A 49 16.90 -7.26 10.02
C LYS A 49 15.99 -8.46 10.24
N SER A 50 14.69 -8.24 10.40
CA SER A 50 13.70 -9.31 10.63
C SER A 50 12.95 -9.74 9.38
N GLY A 51 13.07 -8.98 8.29
CA GLY A 51 12.23 -9.10 7.10
C GLY A 51 11.02 -8.16 7.21
N ILE A 52 10.75 -7.40 6.14
CA ILE A 52 9.79 -6.29 6.19
C ILE A 52 8.36 -6.77 5.95
N PHE A 53 8.20 -7.72 5.03
CA PHE A 53 6.88 -8.19 4.62
C PHE A 53 6.54 -9.54 5.21
N GLN A 54 5.25 -9.75 5.38
CA GLN A 54 4.68 -10.98 5.90
C GLN A 54 3.53 -11.44 5.01
N GLN A 55 3.09 -12.68 5.19
CA GLN A 55 1.96 -13.20 4.45
C GLN A 55 0.68 -12.43 4.83
N VAL A 56 -0.07 -12.01 3.83
CA VAL A 56 -1.32 -11.24 3.97
C VAL A 56 -2.44 -11.88 3.16
N ASN A 57 -3.69 -11.61 3.56
CA ASN A 57 -4.88 -12.11 2.86
C ASN A 57 -5.52 -11.06 1.94
N THR A 58 -4.97 -9.86 1.89
CA THR A 58 -5.43 -8.76 1.03
C THR A 58 -4.70 -8.78 -0.31
N PRO A 59 -5.38 -8.55 -1.44
CA PRO A 59 -4.71 -8.37 -2.72
C PRO A 59 -3.92 -7.06 -2.78
N PRO A 60 -3.01 -6.90 -3.76
CA PRO A 60 -2.40 -5.61 -4.07
C PRO A 60 -3.48 -4.56 -4.39
N GLU A 61 -3.24 -3.33 -3.96
CA GLU A 61 -4.05 -2.17 -4.31
C GLU A 61 -3.47 -1.53 -5.57
N TYR A 62 -4.29 -1.28 -6.59
CA TYR A 62 -3.85 -0.68 -7.85
C TYR A 62 -4.22 0.80 -7.89
N ILE A 63 -3.20 1.66 -8.01
CA ILE A 63 -3.30 3.10 -8.18
C ILE A 63 -2.85 3.39 -9.61
N VAL A 64 -3.81 3.70 -10.47
CA VAL A 64 -3.58 3.82 -11.91
C VAL A 64 -3.86 5.25 -12.34
N LEU A 65 -2.96 5.84 -13.12
CA LEU A 65 -3.17 7.12 -13.76
C LEU A 65 -4.42 7.04 -14.64
N GLU A 66 -5.34 7.99 -14.47
CA GLU A 66 -6.56 8.04 -15.27
C GLU A 66 -6.23 8.07 -16.77
N GLY A 67 -6.87 7.18 -17.53
CA GLY A 67 -6.65 7.02 -18.97
C GLY A 67 -5.58 6.01 -19.36
N TYR A 68 -4.87 5.38 -18.41
CA TYR A 68 -3.97 4.27 -18.72
C TYR A 68 -4.78 3.01 -19.14
N PRO A 69 -4.40 2.28 -20.20
CA PRO A 69 -5.22 1.19 -20.74
C PRO A 69 -5.41 0.03 -19.79
N SER A 70 -6.65 -0.42 -19.66
CA SER A 70 -7.03 -1.50 -18.74
C SER A 70 -6.38 -2.84 -19.08
N GLU A 71 -6.13 -3.10 -20.37
CA GLU A 71 -5.46 -4.29 -20.89
C GLU A 71 -3.99 -4.35 -20.47
N HIS A 72 -3.31 -3.20 -20.39
CA HIS A 72 -1.93 -3.11 -19.92
C HIS A 72 -1.87 -3.29 -18.40
N VAL A 73 -2.82 -2.70 -17.67
CA VAL A 73 -2.98 -2.97 -16.23
C VAL A 73 -3.20 -4.47 -15.97
N GLN A 74 -4.06 -5.12 -16.76
CA GLN A 74 -4.34 -6.56 -16.65
C GLN A 74 -3.11 -7.42 -16.98
N ALA A 75 -2.31 -7.03 -17.97
CA ALA A 75 -1.06 -7.72 -18.30
C ALA A 75 -0.09 -7.67 -17.12
N ILE A 76 0.15 -6.49 -16.54
CA ILE A 76 1.00 -6.32 -15.34
C ILE A 76 0.44 -7.13 -14.17
N SER A 77 -0.87 -7.02 -13.90
CA SER A 77 -1.50 -7.73 -12.78
C SER A 77 -1.41 -9.25 -12.93
N SER A 78 -1.50 -9.79 -14.15
CA SER A 78 -1.37 -11.22 -14.39
C SER A 78 0.00 -11.77 -13.99
N GLY A 79 1.07 -11.00 -14.24
CA GLY A 79 2.41 -11.34 -13.80
C GLY A 79 2.55 -11.35 -12.28
N ILE A 80 2.02 -10.31 -11.63
CA ILE A 80 1.97 -10.19 -10.17
C ILE A 80 1.21 -11.39 -9.57
N ASP A 81 0.06 -11.75 -10.13
CA ASP A 81 -0.76 -12.86 -9.66
C ASP A 81 -0.06 -14.21 -9.83
N VAL A 82 0.63 -14.45 -10.96
CA VAL A 82 1.45 -15.66 -11.15
C VAL A 82 2.54 -15.77 -10.08
N ALA A 83 3.23 -14.67 -9.77
CA ALA A 83 4.25 -14.67 -8.73
C ALA A 83 3.65 -14.91 -7.33
N ARG A 84 2.50 -14.29 -7.04
CA ARG A 84 1.74 -14.49 -5.78
C ARG A 84 1.27 -15.91 -5.60
N GLU A 85 0.77 -16.54 -6.66
CA GLU A 85 0.35 -17.95 -6.63
C GLU A 85 1.52 -18.88 -6.36
N TYR A 86 2.72 -18.55 -6.88
CA TYR A 86 3.91 -19.37 -6.70
C TYR A 86 4.56 -19.19 -5.32
N PHE A 87 4.82 -17.95 -4.90
CA PHE A 87 5.52 -17.65 -3.64
C PHE A 87 4.59 -17.64 -2.42
N GLY A 88 3.31 -17.33 -2.64
CA GLY A 88 2.40 -16.86 -1.60
C GLY A 88 2.20 -15.35 -1.66
N ASN A 89 1.17 -14.87 -0.98
CA ASN A 89 0.79 -13.47 -0.97
C ASN A 89 1.42 -12.73 0.21
N PHE A 90 2.47 -11.94 -0.05
CA PHE A 90 3.16 -11.07 0.89
C PHE A 90 2.86 -9.59 0.63
N GLY A 91 2.90 -8.77 1.69
CA GLY A 91 2.63 -7.34 1.58
C GLY A 91 2.45 -6.66 2.94
N PRO A 92 1.68 -5.55 3.00
CA PRO A 92 0.82 -4.99 1.93
C PRO A 92 1.57 -4.49 0.68
N VAL A 93 0.89 -4.48 -0.48
CA VAL A 93 1.45 -4.05 -1.77
C VAL A 93 0.55 -2.99 -2.40
N ARG A 94 1.15 -1.90 -2.86
CA ARG A 94 0.51 -0.86 -3.67
C ARG A 94 1.20 -0.82 -5.04
N VAL A 95 0.42 -0.97 -6.09
CA VAL A 95 0.88 -1.01 -7.49
C VAL A 95 0.54 0.32 -8.13
N TYR A 96 1.56 1.06 -8.52
CA TYR A 96 1.45 2.38 -9.14
C TYR A 96 1.72 2.25 -10.63
N ILE A 97 0.74 2.61 -11.46
CA ILE A 97 0.85 2.50 -12.91
C ILE A 97 0.57 3.86 -13.52
N LEU A 98 1.54 4.41 -14.25
CA LEU A 98 1.42 5.69 -14.92
C LEU A 98 2.14 5.69 -16.26
N GLY A 99 1.76 6.57 -17.16
CA GLY A 99 2.39 6.68 -18.47
C GLY A 99 1.60 7.53 -19.44
N LYS A 100 2.04 7.56 -20.69
CA LYS A 100 1.28 8.09 -21.81
C LYS A 100 0.47 6.96 -22.43
N THR A 101 -0.73 7.30 -22.89
CA THR A 101 -1.55 6.37 -23.64
C THR A 101 -1.69 6.88 -25.06
N ASP A 102 -1.37 6.09 -26.08
CA ASP A 102 -1.50 6.47 -27.49
C ASP A 102 -0.82 7.81 -27.86
N GLY A 103 0.29 8.14 -27.17
CA GLY A 103 0.99 9.42 -27.34
C GLY A 103 0.25 10.64 -26.78
N THR A 104 -0.88 10.45 -26.10
CA THR A 104 -1.57 11.49 -25.34
C THR A 104 -1.05 11.53 -23.91
N GLU A 105 -0.57 12.71 -23.50
CA GLU A 105 -0.25 12.97 -22.10
C GLU A 105 -1.56 12.99 -21.30
N GLY A 106 -1.62 12.26 -20.19
CA GLY A 106 -2.69 12.41 -19.21
C GLY A 106 -2.91 13.90 -18.89
N ASN A 107 -4.18 14.30 -18.69
CA ASN A 107 -4.46 15.70 -18.37
C ASN A 107 -3.83 16.08 -17.02
N SER A 108 -3.56 17.37 -16.80
CA SER A 108 -2.85 17.83 -15.59
C SER A 108 -3.56 17.44 -14.29
N GLU A 109 -4.88 17.30 -14.30
CA GLU A 109 -5.69 16.89 -13.14
C GLU A 109 -5.47 15.43 -12.78
N ALA A 110 -5.43 14.53 -13.77
CA ALA A 110 -5.14 13.10 -13.57
C ALA A 110 -3.76 12.91 -12.91
N TYR A 111 -2.74 13.63 -13.39
CA TYR A 111 -1.41 13.60 -12.80
C TYR A 111 -1.39 14.16 -11.37
N GLN A 112 -2.12 15.24 -11.11
CA GLN A 112 -2.21 15.80 -9.77
C GLN A 112 -2.87 14.80 -8.80
N ASN A 113 -4.00 14.20 -9.18
CA ASN A 113 -4.68 13.19 -8.37
C ASN A 113 -3.78 11.98 -8.09
N PHE A 114 -3.02 11.53 -9.10
CA PHE A 114 -2.06 10.44 -8.95
C PHE A 114 -0.95 10.79 -7.96
N VAL A 115 -0.35 11.98 -8.08
CA VAL A 115 0.70 12.47 -7.16
C VAL A 115 0.18 12.60 -5.73
N GLU A 116 -1.02 13.15 -5.56
CA GLU A 116 -1.67 13.26 -4.25
C GLU A 116 -1.86 11.88 -3.60
N GLU A 117 -2.35 10.88 -4.35
CA GLU A 117 -2.54 9.52 -3.81
C GLU A 117 -1.21 8.78 -3.58
N TYR A 118 -0.19 8.98 -4.42
CA TYR A 118 1.15 8.45 -4.20
C TYR A 118 1.76 9.00 -2.89
N CYS A 119 1.61 10.30 -2.64
CA CYS A 119 2.17 10.95 -1.46
C CYS A 119 1.33 10.83 -0.18
N ARG A 120 0.02 10.51 -0.28
CA ARG A 120 -0.90 10.54 0.86
C ARG A 120 -0.40 9.75 2.07
N LEU A 121 -0.15 8.45 1.92
CA LEU A 121 0.30 7.61 3.03
C LEU A 121 1.75 7.90 3.44
N ARG A 122 2.62 8.19 2.47
CA ARG A 122 4.03 8.53 2.72
C ARG A 122 4.14 9.73 3.65
N THR A 123 3.40 10.80 3.36
CA THR A 123 3.48 12.07 4.10
C THR A 123 2.68 12.06 5.41
N GLU A 124 1.55 11.33 5.46
CA GLU A 124 0.72 11.21 6.67
C GLU A 124 1.49 10.55 7.83
N TRP A 125 2.35 9.57 7.52
CA TRP A 125 3.08 8.77 8.49
C TRP A 125 4.58 9.10 8.59
N ALA A 126 5.09 9.97 7.71
CA ALA A 126 6.51 10.31 7.70
C ALA A 126 6.95 10.96 9.02
N PRO A 127 8.08 10.50 9.59
CA PRO A 127 8.82 11.29 10.56
C PRO A 127 9.15 12.66 9.99
N PHE A 128 9.27 13.63 10.88
CA PHE A 128 9.79 14.94 10.51
C PHE A 128 11.17 14.78 9.85
N GLY A 129 11.38 15.35 8.66
CA GLY A 129 12.64 15.26 7.93
C GLY A 129 12.81 14.07 6.98
N PHE A 130 11.86 13.12 6.92
CA PHE A 130 12.04 11.89 6.13
C PHE A 130 11.52 12.03 4.68
N GLU A 131 10.35 12.65 4.50
CA GLU A 131 9.67 12.83 3.20
C GLU A 131 9.10 14.26 3.13
N GLU A 132 9.98 15.26 3.27
CA GLU A 132 9.55 16.66 3.44
C GLU A 132 8.85 17.24 2.21
N ASP A 133 9.19 16.76 1.01
CA ASP A 133 8.58 17.22 -0.25
C ASP A 133 8.33 16.06 -1.22
N CYS A 134 7.48 15.10 -0.82
CA CYS A 134 7.10 14.00 -1.71
C CYS A 134 6.53 14.49 -3.04
N ILE A 135 5.70 15.55 -3.02
CA ILE A 135 5.02 16.08 -4.21
C ILE A 135 6.04 16.68 -5.19
N GLY A 136 6.93 17.54 -4.71
CA GLY A 136 7.91 18.25 -5.54
C GLY A 136 9.15 17.42 -5.91
N ASP A 137 9.39 16.29 -5.26
CA ASP A 137 10.56 15.44 -5.47
C ASP A 137 10.18 14.05 -5.99
N SER A 138 9.96 13.09 -5.08
CA SER A 138 9.76 11.67 -5.43
C SER A 138 8.61 11.44 -6.41
N ALA A 139 7.45 12.08 -6.19
CA ALA A 139 6.29 11.92 -7.06
C ALA A 139 6.48 12.65 -8.39
N GLN A 140 7.05 13.87 -8.37
CA GLN A 140 7.33 14.64 -9.57
C GLN A 140 8.31 13.90 -10.49
N ARG A 141 9.31 13.21 -9.93
CA ARG A 141 10.22 12.34 -10.70
C ARG A 141 9.45 11.29 -11.52
N LEU A 142 8.47 10.61 -10.90
CA LEU A 142 7.67 9.60 -11.61
C LEU A 142 6.93 10.23 -12.79
N VAL A 143 6.34 11.40 -12.57
CA VAL A 143 5.63 12.17 -13.61
C VAL A 143 6.58 12.62 -14.72
N ASP A 144 7.79 13.06 -14.38
CA ASP A 144 8.78 13.53 -15.35
C ASP A 144 9.28 12.38 -16.24
N VAL A 145 9.50 11.19 -15.66
CA VAL A 145 9.83 9.99 -16.43
C VAL A 145 8.67 9.63 -17.36
N ALA A 146 7.43 9.59 -16.84
CA ALA A 146 6.24 9.30 -17.63
C ALA A 146 6.10 10.28 -18.82
N LYS A 147 6.24 11.58 -18.56
CA LYS A 147 6.11 12.64 -19.57
C LYS A 147 7.27 12.69 -20.56
N SER A 148 8.48 12.29 -20.16
CA SER A 148 9.61 12.19 -21.09
C SER A 148 9.56 10.94 -21.98
N GLY A 149 8.63 10.02 -21.72
CA GLY A 149 8.55 8.73 -22.42
C GLY A 149 9.57 7.70 -21.91
N GLY A 150 10.13 7.92 -20.72
CA GLY A 150 11.00 6.94 -20.06
C GLY A 150 10.18 5.75 -19.55
N GLN A 151 10.81 4.58 -19.52
CA GLN A 151 10.19 3.33 -19.11
C GLN A 151 10.89 2.80 -17.86
N GLU A 152 10.13 2.51 -16.81
CA GLU A 152 10.68 2.01 -15.55
C GLU A 152 9.73 1.00 -14.91
N ALA A 153 10.30 -0.04 -14.32
CA ALA A 153 9.66 -0.98 -13.43
C ALA A 153 10.62 -1.16 -12.27
N PHE A 154 10.13 -0.92 -11.06
CA PHE A 154 10.94 -1.11 -9.86
C PHE A 154 10.07 -1.29 -8.63
N GLN A 155 10.65 -1.97 -7.66
CA GLN A 155 10.11 -2.11 -6.32
C GLN A 155 10.74 -1.06 -5.39
N SER A 156 9.90 -0.42 -4.58
CA SER A 156 10.33 0.46 -3.48
C SER A 156 9.58 0.08 -2.20
N MET A 157 10.03 0.58 -1.05
CA MET A 157 9.40 0.30 0.24
C MET A 157 9.14 1.58 1.01
N VAL A 158 7.96 1.66 1.61
CA VAL A 158 7.62 2.70 2.58
C VAL A 158 7.70 2.09 3.96
N ILE A 159 8.89 2.19 4.55
CA ILE A 159 9.23 1.49 5.79
C ILE A 159 8.69 2.19 7.04
N HIS A 160 8.25 3.44 6.94
CA HIS A 160 7.84 4.25 8.11
C HIS A 160 6.34 4.24 8.42
N THR A 161 5.55 3.57 7.61
CA THR A 161 4.11 3.35 7.85
C THR A 161 3.87 2.15 8.76
N GLU A 162 2.64 2.01 9.28
CA GLU A 162 2.20 0.86 10.07
C GLU A 162 0.89 0.29 9.50
N PRO A 163 0.91 -0.88 8.83
CA PRO A 163 2.10 -1.67 8.47
C PRO A 163 2.97 -0.97 7.40
N PRO A 164 4.28 -1.30 7.29
CA PRO A 164 5.09 -0.92 6.14
C PRO A 164 4.51 -1.57 4.87
N TYR A 165 4.66 -0.93 3.71
CA TYR A 165 4.15 -1.47 2.45
C TYR A 165 5.19 -1.43 1.33
N SER A 166 5.04 -2.36 0.38
CA SER A 166 5.80 -2.36 -0.86
C SER A 166 5.10 -1.54 -1.92
N GLU A 167 5.88 -0.84 -2.72
CA GLU A 167 5.44 -0.18 -3.94
C GLU A 167 6.00 -0.92 -5.13
N LEU A 168 5.15 -1.25 -6.09
CA LEU A 168 5.56 -1.71 -7.41
C LEU A 168 5.17 -0.63 -8.40
N ILE A 169 6.15 0.01 -9.02
CA ILE A 169 5.93 1.19 -9.86
C ILE A 169 6.22 0.82 -11.29
N PHE A 170 5.27 1.08 -12.18
CA PHE A 170 5.34 0.80 -13.61
C PHE A 170 5.09 2.09 -14.39
N ILE A 171 6.09 2.55 -15.12
CA ILE A 171 6.07 3.78 -15.91
C ILE A 171 6.18 3.42 -17.39
N ASN A 172 5.19 3.81 -18.21
CA ASN A 172 5.14 3.52 -19.66
C ASN A 172 5.46 2.04 -19.98
N ALA A 173 4.96 1.11 -19.15
CA ALA A 173 5.33 -0.30 -19.24
C ALA A 173 4.79 -0.97 -20.53
N ASP A 174 3.78 -0.36 -21.15
CA ASP A 174 3.21 -0.76 -22.43
C ASP A 174 4.22 -0.71 -23.58
N ASP A 175 5.19 0.20 -23.53
CA ASP A 175 6.21 0.32 -24.57
C ASP A 175 7.17 -0.88 -24.65
N TRP A 176 7.29 -1.70 -23.59
CA TRP A 176 8.04 -2.97 -23.66
C TRP A 176 7.30 -4.03 -24.47
N GLY A 177 5.99 -3.88 -24.64
CA GLY A 177 5.14 -4.81 -25.37
C GLY A 177 4.35 -5.75 -24.46
N GLU A 178 3.30 -6.34 -25.04
CA GLU A 178 2.29 -7.13 -24.32
C GLU A 178 2.87 -8.33 -23.57
N THR A 179 3.92 -8.95 -24.09
CA THR A 179 4.57 -10.11 -23.47
C THR A 179 5.51 -9.75 -22.33
N ASP A 180 6.03 -8.52 -22.30
CA ASP A 180 7.04 -8.11 -21.31
C ASP A 180 6.41 -7.55 -20.04
N MET A 181 5.27 -6.86 -20.16
CA MET A 181 4.50 -6.38 -19.00
C MET A 181 4.23 -7.43 -17.91
N PRO A 182 3.73 -8.64 -18.23
CA PRO A 182 3.57 -9.67 -17.20
C PRO A 182 4.90 -10.19 -16.65
N LEU A 183 6.00 -10.17 -17.42
CA LEU A 183 7.32 -10.54 -16.91
C LEU A 183 7.79 -9.53 -15.85
N ARG A 184 7.63 -8.23 -16.12
CA ARG A 184 7.91 -7.18 -15.12
C ARG A 184 7.03 -7.31 -13.89
N GLY A 185 5.76 -7.67 -14.05
CA GLY A 185 4.89 -8.00 -12.92
C GLY A 185 5.44 -9.12 -12.04
N ILE A 186 5.99 -10.19 -12.63
CA ILE A 186 6.68 -11.26 -11.89
C ILE A 186 7.96 -10.74 -11.22
N HIS A 187 8.79 -9.99 -11.96
CA HIS A 187 10.07 -9.46 -11.48
C HIS A 187 9.86 -8.62 -10.22
N GLU A 188 9.02 -7.60 -10.30
CA GLU A 188 8.81 -6.68 -9.17
C GLU A 188 8.15 -7.37 -7.97
N TYR A 189 7.19 -8.28 -8.20
CA TYR A 189 6.62 -9.04 -7.09
C TYR A 189 7.63 -10.01 -6.45
N THR A 190 8.59 -10.52 -7.22
CA THR A 190 9.67 -11.36 -6.67
C THR A 190 10.49 -10.56 -5.65
N HIS A 191 10.71 -9.27 -5.85
CA HIS A 191 11.34 -8.42 -4.84
C HIS A 191 10.53 -8.31 -3.55
N VAL A 192 9.19 -8.22 -3.63
CA VAL A 192 8.30 -8.25 -2.44
C VAL A 192 8.54 -9.52 -1.63
N PHE A 193 8.58 -10.68 -2.30
CA PHE A 193 8.88 -11.95 -1.65
C PHE A 193 10.31 -11.98 -1.08
N GLN A 194 11.30 -11.48 -1.81
CA GLN A 194 12.69 -11.48 -1.36
C GLN A 194 12.91 -10.59 -0.12
N CYS A 195 12.13 -9.52 0.05
CA CYS A 195 12.18 -8.64 1.22
C CYS A 195 11.74 -9.31 2.55
N ILE A 196 11.28 -10.57 2.53
CA ILE A 196 11.10 -11.37 3.75
C ILE A 196 12.41 -11.98 4.25
N PHE A 197 13.44 -12.06 3.40
CA PHE A 197 14.75 -12.60 3.72
C PHE A 197 15.74 -11.46 3.95
N PRO A 198 15.96 -11.06 5.21
CA PRO A 198 16.86 -9.97 5.54
C PRO A 198 18.27 -10.24 5.00
N GLU A 199 19.01 -9.16 4.68
CA GLU A 199 20.41 -9.20 4.25
C GLU A 199 20.69 -9.95 2.92
N SER A 200 19.66 -10.25 2.12
CA SER A 200 19.85 -10.77 0.76
C SER A 200 20.66 -9.77 -0.07
N PRO A 201 21.82 -10.16 -0.65
CA PRO A 201 22.63 -9.22 -1.43
C PRO A 201 21.93 -8.87 -2.73
N GLY A 202 22.05 -7.62 -3.19
CA GLY A 202 21.32 -7.14 -4.37
C GLY A 202 21.49 -7.97 -5.64
N TRP A 203 22.67 -8.55 -5.89
CA TRP A 203 22.88 -9.44 -7.05
C TRP A 203 22.03 -10.71 -7.00
N LEU A 204 21.75 -11.23 -5.80
CA LEU A 204 20.88 -12.39 -5.61
C LEU A 204 19.41 -11.97 -5.73
N MET A 205 19.07 -10.75 -5.31
CA MET A 205 17.73 -10.21 -5.47
C MET A 205 17.39 -10.04 -6.95
N GLU A 206 18.17 -9.24 -7.68
CA GLU A 206 17.97 -9.01 -9.12
C GLU A 206 18.11 -10.29 -9.94
N GLY A 207 19.16 -11.08 -9.71
CA GLY A 207 19.35 -12.34 -10.43
C GLY A 207 18.24 -13.35 -10.15
N GLY A 208 17.70 -13.36 -8.92
CA GLY A 208 16.54 -14.15 -8.55
C GLY A 208 15.27 -13.66 -9.24
N ALA A 209 15.02 -12.36 -9.30
CA ALA A 209 13.88 -11.77 -9.98
C ALA A 209 13.91 -12.06 -11.49
N VAL A 210 15.06 -11.90 -12.15
CA VAL A 210 15.27 -12.27 -13.57
C VAL A 210 15.04 -13.78 -13.79
N PHE A 211 15.54 -14.63 -12.88
CA PHE A 211 15.31 -16.07 -12.99
C PHE A 211 13.81 -16.40 -12.91
N PHE A 212 13.09 -15.81 -11.94
CA PHE A 212 11.68 -16.10 -11.74
C PHE A 212 10.78 -15.48 -12.81
N GLU A 213 11.07 -14.28 -13.31
CA GLU A 213 10.34 -13.70 -14.45
C GLU A 213 10.46 -14.63 -15.67
N ALA A 214 11.67 -15.10 -15.99
CA ALA A 214 11.89 -15.97 -17.13
C ALA A 214 11.24 -17.34 -16.93
N TRP A 215 11.41 -17.95 -15.75
CA TRP A 215 10.94 -19.30 -15.48
C TRP A 215 9.41 -19.36 -15.36
N LEU A 216 8.80 -18.50 -14.55
CA LEU A 216 7.34 -18.43 -14.41
C LEU A 216 6.70 -17.89 -15.69
N GLY A 217 7.33 -16.92 -16.36
CA GLY A 217 6.89 -16.43 -17.66
C GLY A 217 6.84 -17.53 -18.71
N SER A 218 7.85 -18.40 -18.75
CA SER A 218 7.87 -19.53 -19.70
C SER A 218 6.77 -20.56 -19.46
N LYS A 219 6.40 -20.80 -18.20
CA LYS A 219 5.28 -21.67 -17.85
C LYS A 219 3.93 -21.11 -18.29
N ASN A 220 3.83 -19.78 -18.42
CA ASN A 220 2.64 -19.08 -18.90
C ASN A 220 2.70 -18.78 -20.41
N GLY A 221 3.76 -19.20 -21.10
CA GLY A 221 3.91 -19.02 -22.55
C GLY A 221 4.25 -17.60 -22.99
N TRP A 222 4.70 -16.73 -22.07
CA TRP A 222 5.07 -15.35 -22.38
C TRP A 222 6.49 -15.21 -22.93
N VAL A 223 7.38 -16.15 -22.57
CA VAL A 223 8.79 -16.13 -22.99
C VAL A 223 9.37 -17.54 -23.12
N ASP A 224 10.39 -17.72 -23.96
CA ASP A 224 11.19 -18.95 -23.96
C ASP A 224 12.30 -18.87 -22.91
N PHE A 225 12.26 -19.75 -21.90
CA PHE A 225 13.21 -19.73 -20.79
C PHE A 225 14.68 -19.85 -21.22
N ARG A 226 14.97 -20.62 -22.28
CA ARG A 226 16.35 -20.84 -22.72
C ARG A 226 16.95 -19.66 -23.46
N THR A 227 16.09 -18.80 -23.99
CA THR A 227 16.50 -17.59 -24.72
C THR A 227 16.55 -16.38 -23.78
N ALA A 228 15.73 -16.38 -22.73
CA ALA A 228 15.71 -15.32 -21.72
C ALA A 228 16.84 -15.37 -20.68
N MET A 229 17.46 -16.55 -20.49
CA MET A 229 18.57 -16.79 -19.55
C MET A 229 19.89 -17.01 -20.26
#